data_AF-A0AAU0B6R5-F1
#
_entry.id   AF-A0AAU0B6R5-F1
#
_cell.length_a   1.000
_cell.length_b   1.000
_cell.length_c   1.000
_cell.angle_alpha   90.00
_cell.angle_beta   90.00
_cell.angle_gamma   90.00
#
_symmetry.space_group_name_H-M   'P 1'
#
loop_
_entity.id
_entity.type
_entity.pdbx_description
1 polymer ?
#
loop_
_entity_poly.entity_id
_entity_poly.type
_entity_poly.pdbx_seq_one_letter_code
_entity_poly.pdbx_strand_id
1 'polypeptide(L)'
;MLARFLKSALLGLCILVALLVALYAISARWPIPEAQRQALAQLRQPPLPLRGRNMFVALWSLPYAVPDAQREALLAQDVQRFERLPAGMPLQSAATRYPRRPDWPASAPELCTRYDGCLDRIRQRPQAYADALAAQRPQLIKLRDLAGYADYRSPFPPSATAPLPTLPQFKLSMTGNALDFVQGRTEQALAGVCADARVARVLLRSGDNLIMPMVGAAMLRTNAHLFAEMLAELPAKHPLHAQCLAAFAPLAVDEVSLCNALHGESQMVLSMLETEVRKDPATDLSWDERFSLRLLDHERTRALMAPTYTWACSAPVQTLLAQDRAVPQAMIPVPDTMSMGCIANAVGCLLAGVARPDYAHYQHKLQDTAAALRALSAVLWLRDHSSDAQILEQRLAGLPPALRGQARPLQPGADGRSVQLRQYARPEENVVEDQWPLAGSKRPPEPAAISIKRS
;
A
#
# COMPACT_ATOMS: atom_id res chain seq x y z
N MET A 1 -26.66 21.32 64.94
CA MET A 1 -26.60 21.74 63.52
C MET A 1 -25.76 20.80 62.66
N LEU A 2 -24.56 20.41 63.12
CA LEU A 2 -23.66 19.48 62.41
C LEU A 2 -24.31 18.16 61.94
N ALA A 3 -25.09 17.49 62.80
CA ALA A 3 -25.74 16.21 62.47
C ALA A 3 -26.84 16.31 61.40
N ARG A 4 -27.52 17.47 61.27
CA ARG A 4 -28.51 17.69 60.20
C ARG A 4 -27.81 17.93 58.86
N PHE A 5 -26.72 18.70 58.87
CA PHE A 5 -25.87 18.94 57.71
C PHE A 5 -25.21 17.66 57.19
N LEU A 6 -24.71 16.80 58.10
CA LEU A 6 -24.12 15.51 57.74
C LEU A 6 -25.15 14.58 57.08
N LYS A 7 -26.39 14.56 57.59
CA LYS A 7 -27.49 13.77 57.01
C LYS A 7 -27.91 14.26 55.63
N SER A 8 -28.02 15.57 55.41
CA SER A 8 -28.32 16.13 54.08
C SER A 8 -27.19 15.91 53.09
N ALA A 9 -25.93 16.02 53.53
CA ALA A 9 -24.77 15.73 52.70
C ALA A 9 -24.69 14.25 52.31
N LEU A 10 -24.95 13.34 53.26
CA LEU A 10 -25.01 11.90 53.00
C LEU A 10 -26.16 11.54 52.05
N LEU A 11 -27.36 12.12 52.24
CA LEU A 11 -28.50 11.92 51.35
C LEU A 11 -28.18 12.42 49.94
N GLY A 12 -27.58 13.60 49.81
CA GLY A 12 -27.14 14.14 48.53
C GLY A 12 -26.12 13.24 47.83
N LEU A 13 -25.15 12.71 48.58
CA LEU A 13 -24.18 11.73 48.06
C LEU A 13 -24.87 10.44 47.59
N CYS A 14 -25.81 9.90 48.37
CA CYS A 14 -26.56 8.70 47.98
C CYS A 14 -27.39 8.91 46.71
N ILE A 15 -28.04 10.07 46.57
CA ILE A 15 -28.79 10.43 45.36
C ILE A 15 -27.85 10.52 44.16
N LEU A 16 -26.69 11.18 44.31
CA LEU A 16 -25.70 11.28 43.25
C LEU A 16 -25.19 9.90 42.82
N VAL A 17 -24.85 9.03 43.77
CA VAL A 17 -24.42 7.65 43.47
C VAL A 17 -25.51 6.87 42.76
N ALA A 18 -26.77 6.98 43.20
CA ALA A 18 -27.90 6.32 42.55
C ALA A 18 -28.09 6.81 41.09
N LEU A 19 -27.95 8.11 40.85
CA LEU A 19 -28.00 8.68 39.49
C LEU A 19 -26.86 8.18 38.61
N LEU A 20 -25.63 8.12 39.13
CA LEU A 20 -24.47 7.59 38.40
C LEU A 20 -24.65 6.11 38.06
N VAL A 21 -25.15 5.30 39.00
CA VAL A 21 -25.44 3.88 38.76
C VAL A 21 -26.56 3.71 37.73
N ALA A 22 -27.63 4.51 37.82
CA ALA A 22 -28.70 4.48 36.83
C ALA A 22 -28.20 4.87 35.44
N LEU A 23 -27.38 5.92 35.35
CA LEU A 23 -26.78 6.38 34.09
C LEU A 23 -25.86 5.30 33.49
N TYR A 24 -25.01 4.67 34.30
CA TYR A 24 -24.18 3.55 33.87
C TYR A 24 -25.04 2.36 33.40
N ALA A 25 -26.09 2.00 34.14
CA ALA A 25 -26.96 0.87 33.80
C ALA A 25 -27.77 1.10 32.51
N ILE A 26 -28.17 2.35 32.25
CA ILE A 26 -28.80 2.77 31.00
C ILE A 26 -27.78 2.69 29.86
N SER A 27 -26.59 3.25 30.06
CA SER A 27 -25.50 3.23 29.08
C SER A 27 -25.07 1.80 28.70
N ALA A 28 -24.89 0.92 29.68
CA ALA A 28 -24.50 -0.47 29.48
C ALA A 28 -25.52 -1.27 28.66
N ARG A 29 -26.81 -0.87 28.67
CA ARG A 29 -27.88 -1.47 27.88
C ARG A 29 -28.24 -0.67 26.63
N TRP A 30 -27.56 0.46 26.38
CA TRP A 30 -27.83 1.31 25.23
C TRP A 30 -27.54 0.55 23.93
N PRO A 31 -28.43 0.50 22.94
CA PRO A 31 -28.21 -0.31 21.75
C PRO A 31 -27.01 0.18 20.93
N ILE A 32 -26.24 -0.75 20.38
CA ILE A 32 -25.22 -0.44 19.37
C ILE A 32 -25.93 -0.02 18.08
N PRO A 33 -25.58 1.12 17.47
CA PRO A 33 -26.15 1.56 16.19
C PRO A 33 -26.05 0.48 15.11
N GLU A 34 -27.09 0.35 14.28
CA GLU A 34 -27.17 -0.70 13.26
C GLU A 34 -26.00 -0.63 12.26
N ALA A 35 -25.60 0.57 11.85
CA ALA A 35 -24.45 0.77 10.96
C ALA A 35 -23.14 0.22 11.54
N GLN A 36 -22.93 0.36 12.86
CA GLN A 36 -21.76 -0.19 13.55
C GLN A 36 -21.81 -1.72 13.60
N ARG A 37 -22.99 -2.30 13.87
CA ARG A 37 -23.18 -3.76 13.86
C ARG A 37 -22.89 -4.37 12.48
N GLN A 38 -23.41 -3.75 11.42
CA GLN A 38 -23.20 -4.19 10.04
C GLN A 38 -21.73 -4.11 9.63
N ALA A 39 -21.07 -2.99 9.95
CA ALA A 39 -19.63 -2.84 9.71
C ALA A 39 -18.83 -3.92 10.46
N LEU A 40 -19.14 -4.19 11.73
CA LEU A 40 -18.45 -5.23 12.49
C LEU A 40 -18.70 -6.63 11.92
N ALA A 41 -19.93 -6.92 11.47
CA ALA A 41 -20.25 -8.18 10.81
C ALA A 41 -19.48 -8.37 9.49
N GLN A 42 -19.24 -7.29 8.74
CA GLN A 42 -18.39 -7.31 7.55
C GLN A 42 -16.92 -7.61 7.90
N LEU A 43 -16.38 -7.00 8.95
CA LEU A 43 -15.00 -7.29 9.39
C LEU A 43 -14.82 -8.72 9.91
N ARG A 44 -15.87 -9.34 10.44
CA ARG A 44 -15.86 -10.75 10.88
C ARG A 44 -15.84 -11.75 9.72
N GLN A 45 -16.08 -11.32 8.48
CA GLN A 45 -15.98 -12.21 7.32
C GLN A 45 -14.55 -12.72 7.16
N PRO A 46 -14.36 -14.02 6.85
CA PRO A 46 -13.03 -14.58 6.64
C PRO A 46 -12.37 -13.93 5.41
N PRO A 47 -11.03 -13.80 5.40
CA PRO A 47 -10.32 -13.30 4.24
C PRO A 47 -10.49 -14.26 3.05
N LEU A 48 -10.49 -13.71 1.83
CA LEU A 48 -10.55 -14.50 0.60
C LEU A 48 -9.40 -15.52 0.53
N PRO A 49 -9.59 -16.72 -0.05
CA PRO A 49 -8.53 -17.73 -0.16
C PRO A 49 -7.37 -17.25 -1.05
N LEU A 50 -6.19 -17.85 -0.87
CA LEU A 50 -5.01 -17.55 -1.70
C LEU A 50 -5.26 -18.01 -3.15
N ARG A 51 -4.86 -17.17 -4.12
CA ARG A 51 -4.96 -17.46 -5.56
C ARG A 51 -3.77 -18.26 -6.11
N GLY A 52 -2.77 -18.53 -5.29
CA GLY A 52 -1.58 -19.29 -5.68
C GLY A 52 -0.49 -19.23 -4.62
N ARG A 53 0.77 -19.39 -5.05
CA ARG A 53 1.93 -19.38 -4.16
C ARG A 53 2.02 -18.05 -3.41
N ASN A 54 2.18 -18.14 -2.10
CA ASN A 54 2.27 -17.00 -1.18
C ASN A 54 3.67 -16.38 -1.19
N MET A 55 3.77 -15.12 -1.61
CA MET A 55 5.03 -14.37 -1.71
C MET A 55 5.69 -14.11 -0.36
N PHE A 56 4.94 -14.15 0.75
CA PHE A 56 5.47 -13.91 2.09
C PHE A 56 6.68 -14.80 2.40
N VAL A 57 6.66 -16.07 1.98
CA VAL A 57 7.76 -17.02 2.22
C VAL A 57 9.09 -16.58 1.59
N ALA A 58 9.03 -15.95 0.42
CA ALA A 58 10.21 -15.44 -0.25
C ALA A 58 10.71 -14.15 0.42
N LEU A 59 9.80 -13.25 0.80
CA LEU A 59 10.15 -11.98 1.44
C LEU A 59 10.67 -12.16 2.87
N TRP A 60 10.13 -13.13 3.62
CA TRP A 60 10.52 -13.43 4.99
C TRP A 60 12.01 -13.78 5.11
N SER A 61 12.52 -14.57 4.16
CA SER A 61 13.90 -15.04 4.12
C SER A 61 14.80 -14.24 3.16
N LEU A 62 14.27 -13.19 2.52
CA LEU A 62 14.97 -12.42 1.49
C LEU A 62 16.35 -11.91 1.92
N PRO A 63 16.57 -11.42 3.16
CA PRO A 63 17.89 -10.92 3.58
C PRO A 63 18.95 -12.02 3.77
N TYR A 64 18.56 -13.29 3.77
CA TYR A 64 19.42 -14.39 4.19
C TYR A 64 19.64 -15.40 3.06
N ALA A 65 20.76 -16.11 3.11
CA ALA A 65 21.09 -17.18 2.17
C ALA A 65 20.40 -18.51 2.54
N VAL A 66 19.08 -18.48 2.74
CA VAL A 66 18.28 -19.67 3.04
C VAL A 66 18.05 -20.50 1.77
N PRO A 67 18.37 -21.81 1.75
CA PRO A 67 18.05 -22.70 0.63
C PRO A 67 16.55 -22.71 0.34
N ASP A 68 16.15 -22.68 -0.95
CA ASP A 68 14.75 -22.54 -1.34
C ASP A 68 13.85 -23.63 -0.74
N ALA A 69 14.32 -24.88 -0.70
CA ALA A 69 13.62 -26.02 -0.12
C ALA A 69 13.38 -25.91 1.40
N GLN A 70 14.08 -25.02 2.10
CA GLN A 70 13.98 -24.85 3.55
C GLN A 70 13.12 -23.63 3.96
N ARG A 71 12.75 -22.75 3.03
CA ARG A 71 12.08 -21.48 3.36
C ARG A 71 10.71 -21.68 3.98
N GLU A 72 9.91 -22.62 3.46
CA GLU A 72 8.57 -22.91 3.99
C GLU A 72 8.63 -23.48 5.41
N ALA A 73 9.52 -24.46 5.64
CA ALA A 73 9.72 -25.05 6.96
C ALA A 73 10.24 -24.01 7.97
N LEU A 74 11.15 -23.12 7.54
CA LEU A 74 11.66 -22.03 8.37
C LEU A 74 10.56 -21.05 8.76
N LEU A 75 9.73 -20.63 7.80
CA LEU A 75 8.60 -19.75 8.07
C LEU A 75 7.59 -20.40 9.03
N ALA A 76 7.26 -21.68 8.82
CA ALA A 76 6.37 -22.41 9.72
C ALA A 76 6.93 -22.47 11.16
N GLN A 77 8.24 -22.69 11.31
CA GLN A 77 8.92 -22.65 12.61
C GLN A 77 8.83 -21.27 13.28
N ASP A 78 8.96 -20.20 12.50
CA ASP A 78 8.87 -18.82 12.98
C ASP A 78 7.45 -18.45 13.41
N VAL A 79 6.43 -18.85 12.64
CA VAL A 79 5.01 -18.67 12.99
C VAL A 79 4.68 -19.39 14.30
N GLN A 80 5.05 -20.67 14.40
CA GLN A 80 4.82 -21.46 15.63
C GLN A 80 5.56 -20.90 16.85
N ARG A 81 6.72 -20.26 16.66
CA ARG A 81 7.42 -19.58 17.75
C ARG A 81 6.67 -18.33 18.16
N PHE A 82 6.25 -17.52 17.19
CA PHE A 82 5.49 -16.30 17.45
C PHE A 82 4.20 -16.57 18.22
N GLU A 83 3.45 -17.61 17.88
CA GLU A 83 2.23 -18.02 18.60
C GLU A 83 2.46 -18.37 20.07
N ARG A 84 3.69 -18.79 20.43
CA ARG A 84 4.08 -19.13 21.80
C ARG A 84 4.79 -18.00 22.53
N LEU A 85 5.15 -16.91 21.83
CA LEU A 85 5.82 -15.78 22.45
C LEU A 85 4.83 -15.02 23.35
N PRO A 86 5.26 -14.59 24.54
CA PRO A 86 4.51 -13.63 25.33
C PRO A 86 4.23 -12.36 24.53
N ALA A 87 3.06 -11.75 24.75
CA ALA A 87 2.66 -10.54 24.07
C ALA A 87 3.71 -9.43 24.24
N GLY A 88 4.04 -8.74 23.14
CA GLY A 88 5.02 -7.66 23.13
C GLY A 88 6.49 -8.09 22.97
N MET A 89 6.81 -9.39 23.05
CA MET A 89 8.18 -9.85 22.78
C MET A 89 8.46 -9.93 21.27
N PRO A 90 9.59 -9.38 20.78
CA PRO A 90 9.94 -9.45 19.37
C PRO A 90 10.33 -10.88 18.97
N LEU A 91 9.87 -11.30 17.79
CA LEU A 91 10.29 -12.57 17.20
C LEU A 91 11.73 -12.50 16.70
N GLN A 92 12.58 -13.40 17.18
CA GLN A 92 13.87 -13.68 16.56
C GLN A 92 13.72 -14.79 15.52
N SER A 93 13.79 -14.42 14.24
CA SER A 93 13.62 -15.37 13.12
C SER A 93 14.72 -16.44 13.09
N ALA A 94 14.38 -17.69 12.75
CA ALA A 94 15.35 -18.72 12.42
C ALA A 94 16.26 -18.34 11.25
N ALA A 95 15.86 -17.41 10.38
CA ALA A 95 16.65 -17.01 9.21
C ALA A 95 18.02 -16.45 9.61
N THR A 96 18.15 -15.91 10.83
CA THR A 96 19.41 -15.39 11.40
C THR A 96 20.54 -16.42 11.49
N ARG A 97 20.24 -17.72 11.47
CA ARG A 97 21.25 -18.79 11.46
C ARG A 97 21.96 -18.94 10.10
N TYR A 98 21.41 -18.34 9.05
CA TYR A 98 21.99 -18.37 7.71
C TYR A 98 22.81 -17.10 7.47
N PRO A 99 23.82 -17.14 6.61
CA PRO A 99 24.57 -15.94 6.23
C PRO A 99 23.63 -14.85 5.69
N ARG A 100 23.76 -13.64 6.23
CA ARG A 100 23.08 -12.46 5.69
C ARG A 100 23.68 -12.11 4.33
N ARG A 101 22.84 -11.72 3.39
CA ARG A 101 23.25 -11.22 2.08
C ARG A 101 23.85 -9.82 2.24
N PRO A 102 24.86 -9.47 1.43
CA PRO A 102 25.56 -8.20 1.58
C PRO A 102 24.62 -7.02 1.37
N ASP A 103 24.74 -5.99 2.21
CA ASP A 103 24.05 -4.72 2.01
C ASP A 103 24.64 -3.98 0.79
N TRP A 104 23.94 -2.95 0.30
CA TRP A 104 24.46 -2.10 -0.78
C TRP A 104 25.81 -1.48 -0.36
N PRO A 105 26.85 -1.51 -1.21
CA PRO A 105 28.17 -1.02 -0.81
C PRO A 105 28.14 0.46 -0.44
N ALA A 106 28.71 0.84 0.71
CA ALA A 106 28.70 2.22 1.19
C ALA A 106 29.42 3.21 0.26
N SER A 107 30.39 2.73 -0.54
CA SER A 107 31.12 3.51 -1.53
C SER A 107 30.43 3.59 -2.90
N ALA A 108 29.33 2.84 -3.09
CA ALA A 108 28.61 2.82 -4.36
C ALA A 108 27.70 4.05 -4.50
N PRO A 109 27.40 4.48 -5.74
CA PRO A 109 26.38 5.49 -5.98
C PRO A 109 25.01 5.09 -5.39
N GLU A 110 24.15 6.06 -5.11
CA GLU A 110 22.81 5.79 -4.62
C GLU A 110 21.98 4.98 -5.62
N LEU A 111 21.11 4.12 -5.10
CA LEU A 111 20.14 3.39 -5.90
C LEU A 111 19.13 4.35 -6.55
N CYS A 112 18.57 3.91 -7.67
CA CYS A 112 17.61 4.70 -8.41
C CYS A 112 16.33 4.95 -7.63
N THR A 113 15.76 6.13 -7.86
CA THR A 113 14.39 6.46 -7.48
C THR A 113 13.65 6.97 -8.71
N ARG A 114 12.37 7.34 -8.55
CA ARG A 114 11.55 7.80 -9.67
C ARG A 114 11.95 9.19 -10.17
N TYR A 115 12.34 10.10 -9.27
CA TYR A 115 12.38 11.54 -9.57
C TYR A 115 13.76 12.08 -9.93
N ASP A 116 14.74 11.20 -10.11
CA ASP A 116 16.15 11.58 -10.10
C ASP A 116 16.89 11.27 -11.41
N GLY A 117 16.14 11.11 -12.52
CA GLY A 117 16.72 10.84 -13.83
C GLY A 117 17.61 9.60 -13.83
N CYS A 118 17.06 8.47 -13.35
CA CYS A 118 17.80 7.22 -13.09
C CYS A 118 18.71 6.82 -14.26
N LEU A 119 18.21 6.83 -15.50
CA LEU A 119 18.99 6.47 -16.68
C LEU A 119 20.22 7.37 -16.89
N ASP A 120 20.06 8.69 -16.70
CA ASP A 120 21.14 9.66 -16.90
C ASP A 120 22.23 9.54 -15.82
N ARG A 121 21.86 9.31 -14.57
CA ARG A 121 22.84 9.09 -13.49
C ARG A 121 23.64 7.80 -13.70
N ILE A 122 22.99 6.74 -14.18
CA ILE A 122 23.70 5.51 -14.51
C ILE A 122 24.68 5.74 -15.67
N ARG A 123 24.30 6.50 -16.70
CA ARG A 123 25.21 6.87 -17.81
C ARG A 123 26.44 7.64 -17.37
N GLN A 124 26.32 8.47 -16.33
CA GLN A 124 27.45 9.23 -15.80
C GLN A 124 28.48 8.34 -15.09
N ARG A 125 28.05 7.22 -14.48
CA ARG A 125 28.92 6.33 -13.68
C ARG A 125 28.63 4.84 -13.92
N PRO A 126 28.63 4.33 -15.17
CA PRO A 126 28.11 3.00 -15.49
C PRO A 126 28.92 1.88 -14.84
N GLN A 127 30.25 2.02 -14.77
CA GLN A 127 31.11 1.01 -14.16
C GLN A 127 30.91 0.92 -12.65
N ALA A 128 30.75 2.05 -11.95
CA ALA A 128 30.52 2.06 -10.51
C ALA A 128 29.21 1.35 -10.13
N TYR A 129 28.15 1.53 -10.93
CA TYR A 129 26.91 0.77 -10.77
C TYR A 129 27.09 -0.71 -11.10
N ALA A 130 27.81 -1.05 -12.16
CA ALA A 130 28.07 -2.43 -12.55
C ALA A 130 28.83 -3.21 -11.46
N ASP A 131 29.88 -2.61 -10.88
CA ASP A 131 30.68 -3.21 -9.80
C ASP A 131 29.84 -3.42 -8.54
N ALA A 132 29.03 -2.42 -8.17
CA ALA A 132 28.14 -2.52 -7.01
C ALA A 132 27.05 -3.59 -7.20
N LEU A 133 26.45 -3.67 -8.40
CA LEU A 133 25.44 -4.68 -8.74
C LEU A 133 26.04 -6.09 -8.84
N ALA A 134 27.31 -6.23 -9.21
CA ALA A 134 28.00 -7.52 -9.22
C ALA A 134 28.03 -8.15 -7.82
N ALA A 135 28.31 -7.35 -6.78
CA ALA A 135 28.25 -7.78 -5.38
C ALA A 135 26.83 -8.17 -4.92
N GLN A 136 25.79 -7.65 -5.60
CA GLN A 136 24.38 -7.89 -5.31
C GLN A 136 23.74 -9.00 -6.15
N ARG A 137 24.51 -9.70 -7.00
CA ARG A 137 23.99 -10.73 -7.90
C ARG A 137 23.09 -11.79 -7.22
N PRO A 138 23.45 -12.35 -6.05
CA PRO A 138 22.57 -13.32 -5.37
C PRO A 138 21.20 -12.73 -5.01
N GLN A 139 21.17 -11.46 -4.58
CA GLN A 139 19.95 -10.74 -4.20
C GLN A 139 19.06 -10.49 -5.41
N LEU A 140 19.63 -10.02 -6.52
CA LEU A 140 18.93 -9.78 -7.78
C LEU A 140 18.25 -11.04 -8.32
N ILE A 141 18.90 -12.21 -8.21
CA ILE A 141 18.28 -13.49 -8.60
C ILE A 141 17.01 -13.74 -7.78
N LYS A 142 17.07 -13.53 -6.46
CA LYS A 142 15.90 -13.75 -5.59
C LYS A 142 14.79 -12.73 -5.77
N LEU A 143 15.12 -11.49 -6.14
CA LEU A 143 14.13 -10.50 -6.52
C LEU A 143 13.40 -10.90 -7.80
N ARG A 144 14.10 -11.43 -8.81
CA ARG A 144 13.49 -11.93 -10.05
C ARG A 144 12.57 -13.13 -9.81
N ASP A 145 12.94 -14.03 -8.90
CA ASP A 145 12.13 -15.19 -8.52
C ASP A 145 10.75 -14.78 -7.95
N LEU A 146 10.62 -13.55 -7.40
CA LEU A 146 9.34 -13.05 -6.86
C LEU A 146 8.24 -12.98 -7.93
N ALA A 147 8.60 -12.82 -9.20
CA ALA A 147 7.63 -12.80 -10.30
C ALA A 147 6.93 -14.17 -10.49
N GLY A 148 7.40 -15.24 -9.86
CA GLY A 148 6.76 -16.55 -9.84
C GLY A 148 5.64 -16.71 -8.80
N TYR A 149 5.39 -15.68 -7.98
CA TYR A 149 4.33 -15.70 -6.96
C TYR A 149 3.07 -14.98 -7.46
N ALA A 150 1.91 -15.45 -7.01
CA ALA A 150 0.62 -14.97 -7.49
C ALA A 150 -0.16 -14.17 -6.43
N ASP A 151 0.19 -14.35 -5.16
CA ASP A 151 -0.54 -13.75 -4.05
C ASP A 151 0.39 -13.46 -2.87
N TYR A 152 -0.08 -12.66 -1.91
CA TYR A 152 0.64 -12.33 -0.68
C TYR A 152 -0.29 -12.50 0.52
N ARG A 153 0.18 -13.18 1.56
CA ARG A 153 -0.49 -13.26 2.86
C ARG A 153 0.48 -13.51 4.01
N SER A 154 0.36 -12.75 5.09
CA SER A 154 1.03 -13.02 6.35
C SER A 154 0.46 -14.29 6.97
N PRO A 155 1.29 -15.30 7.26
CA PRO A 155 0.87 -16.47 8.00
C PRO A 155 0.84 -16.23 9.51
N PHE A 156 1.35 -15.08 9.98
CA PHE A 156 1.31 -14.75 11.40
C PHE A 156 -0.12 -14.40 11.82
N PRO A 157 -0.56 -14.83 13.02
CA PRO A 157 -1.85 -14.43 13.53
C PRO A 157 -1.94 -12.90 13.60
N PRO A 158 -3.12 -12.30 13.29
CA PRO A 158 -3.29 -10.86 13.35
C PRO A 158 -2.91 -10.33 14.73
N SER A 159 -1.92 -9.45 14.77
CA SER A 159 -1.41 -8.82 15.98
C SER A 159 -0.72 -7.52 15.62
N ALA A 160 -0.87 -6.50 16.44
CA ALA A 160 -0.10 -5.26 16.34
C ALA A 160 1.43 -5.47 16.35
N THR A 161 1.86 -6.59 16.91
CA THR A 161 3.28 -6.98 17.01
C THR A 161 3.65 -8.06 16.00
N ALA A 162 2.73 -8.41 15.10
CA ALA A 162 3.00 -9.37 14.05
C ALA A 162 4.18 -8.86 13.19
N PRO A 163 5.23 -9.67 13.00
CA PRO A 163 6.40 -9.22 12.27
C PRO A 163 6.09 -9.06 10.79
N LEU A 164 6.58 -7.97 10.21
CA LEU A 164 6.54 -7.75 8.77
C LEU A 164 7.74 -8.46 8.11
N PRO A 165 7.57 -9.02 6.90
CA PRO A 165 8.71 -9.51 6.15
C PRO A 165 9.58 -8.33 5.72
N THR A 166 10.81 -8.62 5.29
CA THR A 166 11.64 -7.56 4.72
C THR A 166 10.98 -7.03 3.45
N LEU A 167 10.84 -5.70 3.36
CA LEU A 167 10.28 -5.07 2.17
C LEU A 167 11.14 -5.43 0.95
N PRO A 168 10.52 -5.69 -0.22
CA PRO A 168 11.26 -5.95 -1.44
C PRO A 168 12.19 -4.76 -1.72
N GLN A 169 13.47 -5.04 -1.93
CA GLN A 169 14.48 -4.03 -2.27
C GLN A 169 14.32 -3.59 -3.74
N PHE A 170 13.14 -3.10 -4.11
CA PHE A 170 12.77 -2.83 -5.51
C PHE A 170 13.68 -1.79 -6.18
N LYS A 171 14.24 -0.85 -5.42
CA LYS A 171 15.25 0.10 -5.94
C LYS A 171 16.49 -0.61 -6.49
N LEU A 172 16.89 -1.74 -5.88
CA LEU A 172 18.01 -2.56 -6.37
C LEU A 172 17.69 -3.17 -7.74
N SER A 173 16.49 -3.75 -7.89
CA SER A 173 16.05 -4.32 -9.18
C SER A 173 15.90 -3.24 -10.25
N MET A 174 15.31 -2.10 -9.90
CA MET A 174 15.18 -0.92 -10.76
C MET A 174 16.54 -0.45 -11.28
N THR A 175 17.53 -0.27 -10.40
CA THR A 175 18.89 0.10 -10.80
C THR A 175 19.53 -0.95 -11.71
N GLY A 176 19.31 -2.23 -11.44
CA GLY A 176 19.76 -3.32 -12.30
C GLY A 176 19.18 -3.23 -13.72
N ASN A 177 17.86 -3.07 -13.83
CA ASN A 177 17.18 -2.97 -15.13
C ASN A 177 17.59 -1.70 -15.89
N ALA A 178 17.76 -0.58 -15.18
CA ALA A 178 18.22 0.67 -15.78
C ALA A 178 19.67 0.57 -16.29
N LEU A 179 20.57 -0.11 -15.56
CA LEU A 179 21.92 -0.41 -16.04
C LEU A 179 21.90 -1.34 -17.27
N ASP A 180 21.06 -2.38 -17.25
CA ASP A 180 20.88 -3.27 -18.41
C ASP A 180 20.52 -2.46 -19.66
N PHE A 181 19.60 -1.50 -19.53
CA PHE A 181 19.21 -0.62 -20.64
C PHE A 181 20.35 0.28 -21.12
N VAL A 182 21.04 0.98 -20.19
CA VAL A 182 22.17 1.86 -20.52
C VAL A 182 23.31 1.10 -21.20
N GLN A 183 23.52 -0.17 -20.86
CA GLN A 183 24.52 -1.04 -21.48
C GLN A 183 24.03 -1.74 -22.77
N GLY A 184 22.87 -1.35 -23.30
CA GLY A 184 22.34 -1.86 -24.57
C GLY A 184 21.63 -3.22 -24.47
N ARG A 185 21.43 -3.77 -23.27
CA ARG A 185 20.62 -4.98 -23.03
C ARG A 185 19.14 -4.64 -22.93
N THR A 186 18.62 -3.97 -23.96
CA THR A 186 17.27 -3.39 -24.00
C THR A 186 16.18 -4.42 -23.70
N GLU A 187 16.18 -5.57 -24.37
CA GLU A 187 15.14 -6.60 -24.18
C GLU A 187 15.11 -7.13 -22.74
N GLN A 188 16.28 -7.34 -22.15
CA GLN A 188 16.40 -7.79 -20.76
C GLN A 188 15.90 -6.72 -19.79
N ALA A 189 16.24 -5.45 -20.03
CA ALA A 189 15.80 -4.34 -19.20
C ALA A 189 14.27 -4.17 -19.21
N LEU A 190 13.66 -4.16 -20.41
CA LEU A 190 12.21 -4.05 -20.54
C LEU A 190 11.50 -5.24 -19.88
N ALA A 191 11.98 -6.47 -20.12
CA ALA A 191 11.43 -7.66 -19.48
C ALA A 191 11.53 -7.60 -17.94
N GLY A 192 12.66 -7.13 -17.41
CA GLY A 192 12.90 -6.97 -15.98
C GLY A 192 11.94 -5.99 -15.32
N VAL A 193 11.76 -4.80 -15.90
CA VAL A 193 10.82 -3.78 -15.40
C VAL A 193 9.38 -4.30 -15.40
N CYS A 194 8.99 -5.06 -16.42
CA CYS A 194 7.66 -5.66 -16.49
C CYS A 194 7.46 -6.80 -15.48
N ALA A 195 8.52 -7.57 -15.18
CA ALA A 195 8.48 -8.58 -14.12
C ALA A 195 8.33 -7.94 -12.73
N ASP A 196 9.06 -6.85 -12.47
CA ASP A 196 8.96 -6.10 -11.22
C ASP A 196 7.57 -5.46 -11.04
N ALA A 197 6.97 -4.97 -12.13
CA ALA A 197 5.59 -4.48 -12.11
C ALA A 197 4.56 -5.58 -11.78
N ARG A 198 4.77 -6.83 -12.23
CA ARG A 198 3.93 -7.96 -11.84
C ARG A 198 4.05 -8.26 -10.34
N VAL A 199 5.27 -8.23 -9.79
CA VAL A 199 5.49 -8.36 -8.34
C VAL A 199 4.76 -7.25 -7.58
N ALA A 200 4.88 -6.02 -8.07
CA ALA A 200 4.22 -4.86 -7.49
C ALA A 200 2.69 -5.02 -7.42
N ARG A 201 2.06 -5.60 -8.46
CA ARG A 201 0.62 -5.89 -8.45
C ARG A 201 0.20 -6.95 -7.43
N VAL A 202 1.06 -7.93 -7.15
CA VAL A 202 0.76 -8.92 -6.09
C VAL A 202 0.69 -8.21 -4.73
N LEU A 203 1.65 -7.33 -4.44
CA LEU A 203 1.66 -6.56 -3.20
C LEU A 203 0.54 -5.52 -3.14
N LEU A 204 0.24 -4.87 -4.26
CA LEU A 204 -0.85 -3.91 -4.38
C LEU A 204 -2.20 -4.51 -3.95
N ARG A 205 -2.44 -5.78 -4.28
CA ARG A 205 -3.67 -6.51 -3.96
C ARG A 205 -3.66 -7.18 -2.58
N SER A 206 -2.57 -7.05 -1.81
CA SER A 206 -2.48 -7.63 -0.47
C SER A 206 -3.60 -7.11 0.42
N GLY A 207 -4.22 -8.02 1.19
CA GLY A 207 -5.33 -7.70 2.09
C GLY A 207 -4.97 -7.68 3.58
N ASP A 208 -3.73 -7.96 3.97
CA ASP A 208 -3.43 -8.18 5.40
C ASP A 208 -3.23 -6.90 6.20
N ASN A 209 -2.74 -5.85 5.56
CA ASN A 209 -2.44 -4.56 6.18
C ASN A 209 -2.32 -3.48 5.10
N LEU A 210 -2.27 -2.23 5.54
CA LEU A 210 -2.13 -1.07 4.67
C LEU A 210 -0.73 -0.94 4.03
N ILE A 211 0.32 -1.44 4.68
CA ILE A 211 1.71 -1.24 4.27
C ILE A 211 2.00 -1.89 2.91
N MET A 212 1.56 -3.13 2.70
CA MET A 212 1.90 -3.88 1.48
C MET A 212 1.30 -3.28 0.21
N PRO A 213 0.01 -2.85 0.19
CA PRO A 213 -0.54 -2.10 -0.93
C PRO A 213 0.20 -0.80 -1.21
N MET A 214 0.65 -0.06 -0.19
CA MET A 214 1.44 1.17 -0.39
C MET A 214 2.80 0.89 -1.03
N VAL A 215 3.48 -0.18 -0.59
CA VAL A 215 4.73 -0.64 -1.19
C VAL A 215 4.51 -1.07 -2.65
N GLY A 216 3.47 -1.88 -2.91
CA GLY A 216 3.09 -2.30 -4.26
C GLY A 216 2.77 -1.12 -5.18
N ALA A 217 2.01 -0.14 -4.69
CA ALA A 217 1.70 1.10 -5.42
C ALA A 217 2.97 1.89 -5.79
N ALA A 218 3.87 2.10 -4.82
CA ALA A 218 5.13 2.80 -5.04
C ALA A 218 6.01 2.06 -6.06
N MET A 219 6.15 0.75 -5.92
CA MET A 219 6.88 -0.12 -6.85
C MET A 219 6.32 -0.05 -8.27
N LEU A 220 4.99 -0.16 -8.41
CA LEU A 220 4.32 -0.22 -9.70
C LEU A 220 4.49 1.09 -10.46
N ARG A 221 4.23 2.23 -9.79
CA ARG A 221 4.42 3.56 -10.37
C ARG A 221 5.88 3.82 -10.76
N THR A 222 6.84 3.43 -9.93
CA THR A 222 8.27 3.64 -10.22
C THR A 222 8.75 2.79 -11.41
N ASN A 223 8.30 1.53 -11.51
CA ASN A 223 8.58 0.70 -12.68
C ASN A 223 7.89 1.23 -13.95
N ALA A 224 6.66 1.74 -13.84
CA ALA A 224 5.95 2.35 -14.96
C ALA A 224 6.69 3.57 -15.52
N HIS A 225 7.23 4.41 -14.63
CA HIS A 225 8.06 5.56 -15.00
C HIS A 225 9.34 5.15 -15.70
N LEU A 226 10.12 4.24 -15.11
CA LEU A 226 11.34 3.73 -15.74
C LEU A 226 11.06 3.10 -17.11
N PHE A 227 9.95 2.37 -17.25
CA PHE A 227 9.52 1.82 -18.53
C PHE A 227 9.24 2.94 -19.55
N ALA A 228 8.51 4.00 -19.16
CA ALA A 228 8.26 5.14 -20.02
C ALA A 228 9.56 5.86 -20.43
N GLU A 229 10.51 6.05 -19.50
CA GLU A 229 11.82 6.64 -19.79
C GLU A 229 12.61 5.81 -20.82
N MET A 230 12.61 4.48 -20.68
CA MET A 230 13.24 3.58 -21.66
C MET A 230 12.56 3.71 -23.03
N LEU A 231 11.23 3.70 -23.08
CA LEU A 231 10.48 3.86 -24.33
C LEU A 231 10.73 5.22 -25.01
N ALA A 232 10.98 6.28 -24.24
CA ALA A 232 11.29 7.60 -24.78
C ALA A 232 12.59 7.60 -25.61
N GLU A 233 13.54 6.73 -25.29
CA GLU A 233 14.82 6.63 -26.00
C GLU A 233 14.83 5.60 -27.14
N LEU A 234 13.82 4.73 -27.18
CA LEU A 234 13.67 3.72 -28.22
C LEU A 234 12.90 4.27 -29.44
N PRO A 235 13.04 3.65 -30.63
CA PRO A 235 12.15 3.98 -31.74
C PRO A 235 10.69 3.78 -31.31
N ALA A 236 9.78 4.66 -31.72
CA ALA A 236 8.37 4.54 -31.38
C ALA A 236 7.80 3.15 -31.72
N LYS A 237 8.25 2.54 -32.83
CA LYS A 237 7.81 1.20 -33.27
C LYS A 237 8.60 0.03 -32.67
N HIS A 238 9.46 0.24 -31.68
CA HIS A 238 10.20 -0.84 -31.04
C HIS A 238 9.24 -1.89 -30.44
N PRO A 239 9.39 -3.19 -30.74
CA PRO A 239 8.44 -4.21 -30.30
C PRO A 239 8.35 -4.29 -28.78
N LEU A 240 7.15 -4.56 -28.24
CA LEU A 240 6.94 -4.75 -26.82
C LEU A 240 6.54 -6.19 -26.53
N HIS A 241 7.03 -6.73 -25.41
CA HIS A 241 6.64 -8.05 -24.94
C HIS A 241 5.20 -8.03 -24.42
N ALA A 242 4.43 -9.07 -24.73
CA ALA A 242 3.04 -9.22 -24.25
C ALA A 242 2.94 -9.15 -22.72
N GLN A 243 3.95 -9.64 -22.00
CA GLN A 243 4.02 -9.57 -20.54
C GLN A 243 4.01 -8.13 -20.00
N CYS A 244 4.54 -7.16 -20.74
CA CYS A 244 4.56 -5.75 -20.35
C CYS A 244 3.16 -5.12 -20.44
N LEU A 245 2.40 -5.48 -21.49
CA LEU A 245 1.02 -5.05 -21.64
C LEU A 245 0.15 -5.53 -20.47
N ALA A 246 0.34 -6.79 -20.05
CA ALA A 246 -0.37 -7.34 -18.89
C ALA A 246 0.08 -6.70 -17.56
N ALA A 247 1.39 -6.48 -17.38
CA ALA A 247 1.94 -5.93 -16.14
C ALA A 247 1.43 -4.49 -15.89
N PHE A 248 1.39 -3.66 -16.93
CA PHE A 248 1.00 -2.26 -16.87
C PHE A 248 -0.44 -1.98 -17.32
N ALA A 249 -1.26 -3.02 -17.50
CA ALA A 249 -2.67 -2.85 -17.79
C ALA A 249 -3.34 -1.94 -16.74
N PRO A 250 -4.38 -1.16 -17.12
CA PRO A 250 -5.13 -0.33 -16.17
C PRO A 250 -5.55 -1.11 -14.92
N LEU A 251 -5.55 -0.44 -13.77
CA LEU A 251 -5.99 -1.04 -12.51
C LEU A 251 -7.51 -1.15 -12.47
N ALA A 252 -7.99 -2.31 -12.02
CA ALA A 252 -9.40 -2.48 -11.69
C ALA A 252 -9.74 -1.78 -10.36
N VAL A 253 -11.01 -1.45 -10.14
CA VAL A 253 -11.46 -0.68 -8.97
C VAL A 253 -11.11 -1.37 -7.65
N ASP A 254 -11.15 -2.70 -7.61
CA ASP A 254 -10.76 -3.50 -6.45
C ASP A 254 -9.25 -3.44 -6.16
N GLU A 255 -8.40 -3.22 -7.16
CA GLU A 255 -6.95 -2.97 -6.98
C GLU A 255 -6.66 -1.53 -6.51
N VAL A 256 -7.60 -0.61 -6.70
CA VAL A 256 -7.48 0.80 -6.25
C VAL A 256 -8.10 1.00 -4.88
N SER A 257 -9.07 0.19 -4.49
CA SER A 257 -9.79 0.32 -3.22
C SER A 257 -8.95 -0.12 -2.02
N LEU A 258 -9.00 0.67 -0.94
CA LEU A 258 -8.46 0.28 0.36
C LEU A 258 -9.29 -0.80 1.09
N CYS A 259 -10.41 -1.27 0.53
CA CYS A 259 -11.33 -2.19 1.19
C CYS A 259 -10.63 -3.42 1.79
N ASN A 260 -9.84 -4.14 0.99
CA ASN A 260 -9.13 -5.33 1.47
C ASN A 260 -8.06 -4.96 2.50
N ALA A 261 -7.29 -3.91 2.24
CA ALA A 261 -6.21 -3.46 3.12
C ALA A 261 -6.72 -3.07 4.51
N LEU A 262 -7.85 -2.33 4.58
CA LEU A 262 -8.46 -1.92 5.84
C LEU A 262 -9.13 -3.09 6.57
N HIS A 263 -9.63 -4.09 5.85
CA HIS A 263 -10.12 -5.32 6.48
C HIS A 263 -9.00 -6.00 7.28
N GLY A 264 -7.84 -6.23 6.67
CA GLY A 264 -6.68 -6.80 7.38
C GLY A 264 -6.12 -5.89 8.47
N GLU A 265 -6.02 -4.59 8.21
CA GLU A 265 -5.61 -3.59 9.21
C GLU A 265 -6.52 -3.63 10.45
N SER A 266 -7.82 -3.84 10.25
CA SER A 266 -8.76 -3.99 11.36
C SER A 266 -8.50 -5.23 12.20
N GLN A 267 -8.11 -6.35 11.59
CA GLN A 267 -7.78 -7.57 12.34
C GLN A 267 -6.56 -7.33 13.23
N MET A 268 -5.56 -6.61 12.70
CA MET A 268 -4.39 -6.22 13.46
C MET A 268 -4.75 -5.29 14.63
N VAL A 269 -5.49 -4.21 14.39
CA VAL A 269 -5.81 -3.23 15.43
C VAL A 269 -6.76 -3.79 16.49
N LEU A 270 -7.81 -4.53 16.07
CA LEU A 270 -8.80 -5.06 17.00
C LEU A 270 -8.26 -6.24 17.84
N SER A 271 -7.21 -6.93 17.40
CA SER A 271 -6.53 -7.96 18.20
C SER A 271 -5.87 -7.39 19.48
N MET A 272 -5.49 -6.10 19.49
CA MET A 272 -4.95 -5.44 20.69
C MET A 272 -5.97 -5.45 21.83
N LEU A 273 -7.26 -5.29 21.49
CA LEU A 273 -8.33 -5.32 22.47
C LEU A 273 -8.44 -6.72 23.12
N GLU A 274 -8.11 -7.80 22.43
CA GLU A 274 -8.13 -9.15 22.99
C GLU A 274 -6.90 -9.45 23.87
N THR A 275 -5.78 -8.77 23.61
CA THR A 275 -4.51 -8.99 24.33
C THR A 275 -4.57 -8.42 25.76
N GLU A 276 -5.29 -7.32 25.96
CA GLU A 276 -5.53 -6.75 27.29
C GLU A 276 -6.36 -7.69 28.20
N VAL A 277 -7.19 -8.57 27.62
CA VAL A 277 -7.96 -9.59 28.36
C VAL A 277 -7.09 -10.76 28.83
N ARG A 278 -5.96 -11.02 28.14
CA ARG A 278 -5.06 -12.16 28.44
C ARG A 278 -3.96 -11.84 29.43
N LYS A 279 -3.85 -10.61 29.94
CA LYS A 279 -3.01 -10.35 31.12
C LYS A 279 -3.58 -11.18 32.27
N ASP A 280 -2.78 -12.12 32.77
CA ASP A 280 -3.18 -13.09 33.79
C ASP A 280 -3.81 -12.35 34.99
N PRO A 281 -5.03 -12.67 35.43
CA PRO A 281 -5.61 -12.09 36.65
C PRO A 281 -4.77 -12.34 37.91
N ALA A 282 -3.74 -13.20 37.86
CA ALA A 282 -2.72 -13.35 38.88
C ALA A 282 -1.64 -12.24 38.88
N THR A 283 -1.63 -11.32 37.90
CA THR A 283 -0.87 -10.07 38.02
C THR A 283 -1.54 -9.15 39.04
N ASP A 284 -0.74 -8.50 39.90
CA ASP A 284 -1.18 -7.50 40.89
C ASP A 284 -1.72 -6.24 40.18
N LEU A 285 -2.85 -6.38 39.47
CA LEU A 285 -3.56 -5.26 38.87
C LEU A 285 -4.03 -4.37 40.00
N SER A 286 -3.58 -3.12 39.94
CA SER A 286 -4.02 -2.04 40.80
C SER A 286 -5.54 -1.85 40.72
N TRP A 287 -6.13 -1.23 41.74
CA TRP A 287 -7.59 -1.02 41.78
C TRP A 287 -8.08 -0.17 40.60
N ASP A 288 -7.29 0.81 40.16
CA ASP A 288 -7.58 1.68 39.02
C ASP A 288 -7.49 0.94 37.68
N GLU A 289 -6.56 0.00 37.49
CA GLU A 289 -6.53 -0.86 36.31
C GLU A 289 -7.76 -1.77 36.23
N ARG A 290 -8.15 -2.38 37.35
CA ARG A 290 -9.37 -3.21 37.42
C ARG A 290 -10.63 -2.40 37.13
N PHE A 291 -10.71 -1.17 37.63
CA PHE A 291 -11.83 -0.28 37.36
C PHE A 291 -11.86 0.18 35.91
N SER A 292 -10.70 0.50 35.32
CA SER A 292 -10.56 0.87 33.92
C SER A 292 -10.99 -0.25 32.98
N LEU A 293 -10.62 -1.51 33.28
CA LEU A 293 -11.06 -2.67 32.51
C LEU A 293 -12.58 -2.88 32.54
N ARG A 294 -13.27 -2.47 33.62
CA ARG A 294 -14.75 -2.51 33.69
C ARG A 294 -15.43 -1.44 32.82
N LEU A 295 -14.69 -0.42 32.41
CA LEU A 295 -15.14 0.64 31.49
C LEU A 295 -14.69 0.38 30.04
N LEU A 296 -14.21 -0.84 29.74
CA LEU A 296 -13.88 -1.32 28.40
C LEU A 296 -14.84 -2.44 27.99
N ASP A 297 -15.83 -2.10 27.17
CA ASP A 297 -16.66 -3.07 26.46
C ASP A 297 -16.03 -3.35 25.09
N HIS A 298 -15.40 -4.51 24.95
CA HIS A 298 -14.70 -4.90 23.73
C HIS A 298 -15.60 -4.94 22.51
N GLU A 299 -16.84 -5.41 22.65
CA GLU A 299 -17.76 -5.58 21.52
C GLU A 299 -18.25 -4.22 21.04
N ARG A 300 -18.65 -3.34 21.96
CA ARG A 300 -18.98 -1.94 21.66
C ARG A 300 -17.80 -1.18 21.06
N THR A 301 -16.59 -1.38 21.59
CA THR A 301 -15.39 -0.71 21.07
C THR A 301 -15.08 -1.14 19.65
N ARG A 302 -15.15 -2.45 19.36
CA ARG A 302 -15.01 -2.99 18.00
C ARG A 302 -16.09 -2.45 17.07
N ALA A 303 -17.34 -2.41 17.51
CA ALA A 303 -18.45 -1.91 16.72
C ALA A 303 -18.30 -0.40 16.42
N LEU A 304 -17.90 0.38 17.42
CA LEU A 304 -17.61 1.81 17.30
C LEU A 304 -16.49 2.10 16.28
N MET A 305 -15.44 1.27 16.28
CA MET A 305 -14.30 1.41 15.36
C MET A 305 -14.58 0.87 13.95
N ALA A 306 -15.46 -0.14 13.82
CA ALA A 306 -15.64 -0.88 12.57
C ALA A 306 -15.91 -0.01 11.31
N PRO A 307 -16.75 1.04 11.36
CA PRO A 307 -16.97 1.92 10.20
C PRO A 307 -15.69 2.58 9.66
N THR A 308 -14.68 2.81 10.52
CA THR A 308 -13.36 3.35 10.10
C THR A 308 -12.60 2.40 9.18
N TYR A 309 -12.93 1.11 9.19
CA TYR A 309 -12.26 0.08 8.40
C TYR A 309 -13.11 -0.50 7.27
N THR A 310 -14.41 -0.16 7.19
CA THR A 310 -15.30 -0.67 6.14
C THR A 310 -15.71 0.39 5.12
N TRP A 311 -15.45 1.67 5.36
CA TRP A 311 -15.88 2.76 4.47
C TRP A 311 -15.41 2.58 3.01
N ALA A 312 -14.18 2.08 2.82
CA ALA A 312 -13.58 1.88 1.50
C ALA A 312 -14.27 0.80 0.66
N CYS A 313 -15.04 -0.08 1.32
CA CYS A 313 -15.83 -1.13 0.66
C CYS A 313 -17.20 -0.64 0.18
N SER A 314 -17.62 0.58 0.56
CA SER A 314 -18.97 1.07 0.28
C SER A 314 -19.18 1.39 -1.21
N ALA A 315 -20.39 1.16 -1.71
CA ALA A 315 -20.75 1.46 -3.10
C ALA A 315 -20.51 2.93 -3.53
N PRO A 316 -20.76 3.95 -2.67
CA PRO A 316 -20.40 5.33 -3.01
C PRO A 316 -18.89 5.52 -3.25
N VAL A 317 -18.03 4.91 -2.43
CA VAL A 317 -16.58 4.98 -2.62
C VAL A 317 -16.17 4.25 -3.90
N GLN A 318 -16.67 3.04 -4.13
CA GLN A 318 -16.37 2.30 -5.36
C GLN A 318 -16.78 3.09 -6.62
N THR A 319 -17.89 3.83 -6.56
CA THR A 319 -18.33 4.71 -7.65
C THR A 319 -17.36 5.87 -7.89
N LEU A 320 -16.87 6.52 -6.82
CA LEU A 320 -15.84 7.56 -6.95
C LEU A 320 -14.55 7.02 -7.54
N LEU A 321 -14.10 5.84 -7.10
CA LEU A 321 -12.90 5.18 -7.60
C LEU A 321 -13.03 4.82 -9.09
N ALA A 322 -14.17 4.27 -9.50
CA ALA A 322 -14.46 3.95 -10.91
C ALA A 322 -14.45 5.21 -11.81
N GLN A 323 -14.85 6.36 -11.26
CA GLN A 323 -14.85 7.65 -11.96
C GLN A 323 -13.55 8.44 -11.81
N ASP A 324 -12.55 7.85 -11.16
CA ASP A 324 -11.26 8.50 -10.86
C ASP A 324 -11.42 9.82 -10.09
N ARG A 325 -12.44 9.95 -9.23
CA ARG A 325 -12.68 11.14 -8.40
C ARG A 325 -12.04 11.00 -7.03
N ALA A 326 -11.37 12.04 -6.55
CA ALA A 326 -10.73 12.04 -5.24
C ALA A 326 -11.74 11.68 -4.14
N VAL A 327 -11.41 10.69 -3.31
CA VAL A 327 -12.21 10.37 -2.13
C VAL A 327 -12.04 11.52 -1.11
N PRO A 328 -13.11 12.21 -0.70
CA PRO A 328 -13.02 13.31 0.24
C PRO A 328 -12.81 12.78 1.67
N GLN A 329 -12.04 13.52 2.48
CA GLN A 329 -11.81 13.20 3.90
C GLN A 329 -13.12 13.02 4.69
N ALA A 330 -14.16 13.79 4.35
CA ALA A 330 -15.47 13.75 5.00
C ALA A 330 -16.20 12.40 4.84
N MET A 331 -15.82 11.56 3.87
CA MET A 331 -16.38 10.21 3.73
C MET A 331 -15.75 9.17 4.66
N ILE A 332 -14.65 9.50 5.35
CA ILE A 332 -13.99 8.61 6.30
C ILE A 332 -14.70 8.76 7.64
N PRO A 333 -15.43 7.73 8.13
CA PRO A 333 -16.22 7.83 9.34
C PRO A 333 -15.32 8.15 10.54
N VAL A 334 -15.78 9.01 11.44
CA VAL A 334 -15.14 9.28 12.74
C VAL A 334 -15.96 8.58 13.82
N PRO A 335 -15.35 7.79 14.73
CA PRO A 335 -16.03 7.25 15.90
C PRO A 335 -16.73 8.36 16.70
N ASP A 336 -18.01 8.18 17.01
CA ASP A 336 -18.72 9.06 17.93
C ASP A 336 -18.37 8.70 19.38
N THR A 337 -17.41 9.44 19.93
CA THR A 337 -16.87 9.21 21.28
C THR A 337 -17.64 9.92 22.39
N MET A 338 -18.72 10.64 22.06
CA MET A 338 -19.54 11.41 23.01
C MET A 338 -20.96 10.84 23.17
N SER A 339 -21.19 9.62 22.70
CA SER A 339 -22.51 8.97 22.75
C SER A 339 -22.88 8.44 24.14
N MET A 340 -24.17 8.16 24.37
CA MET A 340 -24.66 7.51 25.59
C MET A 340 -23.97 6.17 25.85
N GLY A 341 -23.57 5.45 24.81
CA GLY A 341 -22.83 4.18 24.93
C GLY A 341 -21.41 4.34 25.50
N CYS A 342 -20.85 5.55 25.51
CA CYS A 342 -19.50 5.82 26.01
C CYS A 342 -19.41 5.93 27.54
N ILE A 343 -20.52 6.10 28.27
CA ILE A 343 -20.47 6.20 29.74
C ILE A 343 -20.05 4.85 30.35
N ALA A 344 -20.61 3.75 29.86
CA ALA A 344 -20.23 2.39 30.26
C ALA A 344 -19.03 1.83 29.48
N ASN A 345 -18.58 2.51 28.41
CA ASN A 345 -17.44 2.13 27.57
C ASN A 345 -16.41 3.28 27.45
N ALA A 346 -16.15 3.98 28.55
CA ALA A 346 -15.35 5.21 28.52
C ALA A 346 -13.93 4.98 28.01
N VAL A 347 -13.29 3.87 28.43
CA VAL A 347 -11.95 3.49 27.95
C VAL A 347 -12.00 3.13 26.47
N GLY A 348 -13.02 2.39 26.04
CA GLY A 348 -13.20 2.04 24.62
C GLY A 348 -13.40 3.25 23.71
N CYS A 349 -14.18 4.24 24.14
CA CYS A 349 -14.37 5.48 23.38
C CYS A 349 -13.12 6.35 23.36
N LEU A 350 -12.33 6.37 24.44
CA LEU A 350 -11.02 7.03 24.46
C LEU A 350 -10.07 6.38 23.45
N LEU A 351 -9.98 5.04 23.45
CA LEU A 351 -9.15 4.28 22.49
C LEU A 351 -9.59 4.51 21.04
N ALA A 352 -10.89 4.53 20.78
CA ALA A 352 -11.43 4.82 19.45
C ALA A 352 -11.17 6.26 18.98
N GLY A 353 -10.95 7.20 19.92
CA GLY A 353 -10.67 8.61 19.66
C GLY A 353 -9.20 8.94 19.38
N VAL A 354 -8.28 7.98 19.48
CA VAL A 354 -6.84 8.20 19.22
C VAL A 354 -6.60 8.57 17.75
N ALA A 355 -5.53 9.34 17.48
CA ALA A 355 -5.15 9.78 16.15
C ALA A 355 -5.07 8.62 15.16
N ARG A 356 -5.69 8.79 14.00
CA ARG A 356 -5.80 7.77 12.96
C ARG A 356 -4.87 8.10 11.79
N PRO A 357 -4.41 7.08 11.04
CA PRO A 357 -3.72 7.33 9.79
C PRO A 357 -4.59 8.16 8.84
N ASP A 358 -3.94 8.96 8.00
CA ASP A 358 -4.63 9.74 6.96
C ASP A 358 -5.07 8.80 5.82
N TYR A 359 -6.17 8.09 6.04
CA TYR A 359 -6.69 7.12 5.09
C TYR A 359 -7.11 7.74 3.75
N ALA A 360 -7.49 9.02 3.72
CA ALA A 360 -7.77 9.70 2.45
C ALA A 360 -6.48 9.81 1.64
N HIS A 361 -5.39 10.24 2.27
CA HIS A 361 -4.09 10.33 1.60
C HIS A 361 -3.62 8.97 1.07
N TYR A 362 -3.76 7.89 1.84
CA TYR A 362 -3.41 6.54 1.36
C TYR A 362 -4.30 6.09 0.21
N GLN A 363 -5.60 6.40 0.25
CA GLN A 363 -6.51 6.13 -0.86
C GLN A 363 -6.12 6.92 -2.11
N HIS A 364 -5.73 8.19 -1.94
CA HIS A 364 -5.24 9.03 -3.04
C HIS A 364 -3.96 8.47 -3.67
N LYS A 365 -3.04 7.89 -2.89
CA LYS A 365 -1.86 7.21 -3.46
C LYS A 365 -2.23 6.04 -4.38
N LEU A 366 -3.24 5.25 -4.01
CA LEU A 366 -3.74 4.17 -4.89
C LEU A 366 -4.42 4.72 -6.13
N GLN A 367 -5.22 5.79 -5.99
CA GLN A 367 -5.81 6.47 -7.14
C GLN A 367 -4.71 7.00 -8.07
N ASP A 368 -3.68 7.66 -7.55
CA ASP A 368 -2.56 8.17 -8.35
C ASP A 368 -1.79 7.05 -9.06
N THR A 369 -1.71 5.87 -8.45
CA THR A 369 -1.17 4.65 -9.09
C THR A 369 -2.03 4.21 -10.27
N ALA A 370 -3.35 4.20 -10.12
CA ALA A 370 -4.27 3.86 -11.21
C ALA A 370 -4.15 4.86 -12.38
N ALA A 371 -4.09 6.15 -12.07
CA ALA A 371 -3.95 7.18 -13.10
C ALA A 371 -2.57 7.18 -13.75
N ALA A 372 -1.50 6.83 -13.02
CA ALA A 372 -0.18 6.59 -13.59
C ALA A 372 -0.21 5.47 -14.65
N LEU A 373 -0.86 4.34 -14.37
CA LEU A 373 -1.01 3.27 -15.37
C LEU A 373 -1.92 3.68 -16.55
N ARG A 374 -2.92 4.52 -16.30
CA ARG A 374 -3.72 5.12 -17.38
C ARG A 374 -2.89 6.05 -18.26
N ALA A 375 -2.02 6.87 -17.67
CA ALA A 375 -1.10 7.74 -18.40
C ALA A 375 -0.13 6.91 -19.24
N LEU A 376 0.47 5.87 -18.68
CA LEU A 376 1.32 4.94 -19.44
C LEU A 376 0.54 4.24 -20.57
N SER A 377 -0.69 3.80 -20.32
CA SER A 377 -1.55 3.21 -21.35
C SER A 377 -1.86 4.20 -22.48
N ALA A 378 -2.03 5.48 -22.17
CA ALA A 378 -2.17 6.54 -23.17
C ALA A 378 -0.87 6.77 -23.96
N VAL A 379 0.30 6.75 -23.31
CA VAL A 379 1.61 6.80 -23.98
C VAL A 379 1.76 5.64 -24.96
N LEU A 380 1.38 4.43 -24.57
CA LEU A 380 1.39 3.25 -25.45
C LEU A 380 0.40 3.38 -26.62
N TRP A 381 -0.79 3.91 -26.37
CA TRP A 381 -1.76 4.17 -27.44
C TRP A 381 -1.23 5.21 -28.45
N LEU A 382 -0.65 6.31 -27.97
CA LEU A 382 -0.05 7.35 -28.81
C LEU A 382 1.15 6.82 -29.59
N ARG A 383 1.92 5.89 -29.01
CA ARG A 383 3.01 5.18 -29.68
C ARG A 383 2.49 4.36 -30.86
N ASP A 384 1.39 3.64 -30.69
CA ASP A 384 0.80 2.83 -31.77
C ASP A 384 0.14 3.70 -32.87
N HIS A 385 -0.20 4.96 -32.56
CA HIS A 385 -0.74 5.97 -33.47
C HIS A 385 0.30 7.05 -33.82
N SER A 386 1.58 6.68 -33.94
CA SER A 386 2.67 7.65 -34.17
C SER A 386 2.65 8.34 -35.54
N SER A 387 1.87 7.83 -36.50
CA SER A 387 1.72 8.41 -37.84
C SER A 387 0.68 9.54 -37.91
N ASP A 388 -0.03 9.80 -36.82
CA ASP A 388 -0.98 10.90 -36.74
C ASP A 388 -0.23 12.24 -36.66
N ALA A 389 -0.45 13.11 -37.66
CA ALA A 389 0.20 14.40 -37.80
C ALA A 389 -0.44 15.51 -36.94
N GLN A 390 -1.52 15.21 -36.22
CA GLN A 390 -2.16 16.15 -35.31
C GLN A 390 -1.23 16.57 -34.17
N ILE A 391 -1.43 17.79 -33.65
CA ILE A 391 -0.74 18.25 -32.44
C ILE A 391 -1.14 17.40 -31.22
N LEU A 392 -0.27 17.34 -30.22
CA LEU A 392 -0.45 16.45 -29.07
C LEU A 392 -1.79 16.68 -28.36
N GLU A 393 -2.24 17.93 -28.24
CA GLU A 393 -3.52 18.33 -27.67
C GLU A 393 -4.71 17.64 -28.36
N GLN A 394 -4.70 17.63 -29.69
CA GLN A 394 -5.76 17.01 -30.50
C GLN A 394 -5.72 15.49 -30.37
N ARG A 395 -4.52 14.91 -30.35
CA ARG A 395 -4.34 13.46 -30.14
C ARG A 395 -4.82 13.03 -28.75
N LEU A 396 -4.55 13.82 -27.72
CA LEU A 396 -5.06 13.59 -26.36
C LEU A 396 -6.59 13.71 -26.30
N ALA A 397 -7.18 14.69 -27.01
CA ALA A 397 -8.63 14.78 -27.15
C ALA A 397 -9.22 13.55 -27.88
N GLY A 398 -8.49 12.98 -28.84
CA GLY A 398 -8.85 11.77 -29.60
C GLY A 398 -8.70 10.44 -28.84
N LEU A 399 -8.09 10.43 -27.64
CA LEU A 399 -7.90 9.20 -26.87
C LEU A 399 -9.23 8.45 -26.62
N PRO A 400 -9.21 7.11 -26.54
CA PRO A 400 -10.34 6.34 -26.05
C PRO A 400 -10.86 6.90 -24.70
N PRO A 401 -12.18 6.92 -24.46
CA PRO A 401 -12.74 7.51 -23.24
C PRO A 401 -12.11 7.00 -21.94
N ALA A 402 -11.77 5.71 -21.89
CA ALA A 402 -11.12 5.08 -20.73
C ALA A 402 -9.70 5.62 -20.46
N LEU A 403 -8.97 6.07 -21.50
CA LEU A 403 -7.61 6.59 -21.37
C LEU A 403 -7.59 8.10 -21.14
N ARG A 404 -8.50 8.83 -21.80
CA ARG A 404 -8.63 10.29 -21.68
C ARG A 404 -8.82 10.71 -20.22
N GLY A 405 -9.67 9.98 -19.49
CA GLY A 405 -10.05 10.30 -18.11
C GLY A 405 -11.00 11.51 -18.03
N GLN A 406 -11.89 11.50 -17.04
CA GLN A 406 -12.88 12.58 -16.88
C GLN A 406 -12.51 13.55 -15.75
N ALA A 407 -12.15 13.04 -14.57
CA ALA A 407 -11.90 13.86 -13.37
C ALA A 407 -10.50 14.52 -13.34
N ARG A 408 -9.54 13.92 -14.04
CA ARG A 408 -8.18 14.43 -14.22
C ARG A 408 -7.68 14.05 -15.63
N PRO A 409 -8.09 14.81 -16.66
CA PRO A 409 -7.65 14.55 -18.01
C PRO A 409 -6.13 14.73 -18.13
N LEU A 410 -5.52 13.99 -19.07
CA LEU A 410 -4.10 14.18 -19.40
C LEU A 410 -3.92 15.53 -20.11
N GLN A 411 -2.86 16.24 -19.78
CA GLN A 411 -2.49 17.50 -20.42
C GLN A 411 -1.19 17.31 -21.21
N PRO A 412 -0.97 18.05 -22.31
CA PRO A 412 0.32 18.09 -22.96
C PRO A 412 1.36 18.69 -22.00
N GLY A 413 2.56 18.12 -21.95
CA GLY A 413 3.69 18.76 -21.29
C GLY A 413 4.15 20.00 -22.06
N ALA A 414 4.73 20.98 -21.36
CA ALA A 414 5.25 22.21 -21.97
C ALA A 414 6.35 21.95 -23.02
N ASP A 415 7.00 20.79 -22.96
CA ASP A 415 8.02 20.34 -23.92
C ASP A 415 7.44 19.76 -25.21
N GLY A 416 6.12 19.54 -25.29
CA GLY A 416 5.44 18.83 -26.38
C GLY A 416 5.88 17.36 -26.54
N ARG A 417 6.65 16.84 -25.59
CA ARG A 417 7.34 15.54 -25.63
C ARG A 417 6.97 14.64 -24.45
N SER A 418 6.11 15.14 -23.57
CA SER A 418 5.56 14.45 -22.41
C SER A 418 4.07 14.73 -22.26
N VAL A 419 3.42 13.95 -21.39
CA VAL A 419 2.06 14.20 -20.91
C VAL A 419 2.09 14.42 -19.39
N GLN A 420 1.25 15.32 -18.90
CA GLN A 420 1.11 15.67 -17.50
C GLN A 420 -0.15 15.07 -16.91
N LEU A 421 -0.02 14.59 -15.68
CA LEU A 421 -1.10 14.03 -14.89
C LEU A 421 -1.15 14.67 -13.50
N ARG A 422 -2.31 15.22 -13.15
CA ARG A 422 -2.57 15.75 -11.81
C ARG A 422 -2.69 14.63 -10.77
N GLN A 423 -1.98 14.77 -9.65
CA GLN A 423 -2.05 13.88 -8.50
C GLN A 423 -3.07 14.36 -7.47
N TYR A 424 -3.65 13.43 -6.71
CA TYR A 424 -4.49 13.74 -5.55
C TYR A 424 -3.72 13.69 -4.25
N ALA A 425 -2.78 12.75 -4.11
CA ALA A 425 -1.99 12.65 -2.90
C ALA A 425 -1.13 13.91 -2.76
N ARG A 426 -0.88 14.30 -1.50
CA ARG A 426 0.07 15.36 -1.18
C ARG A 426 1.43 15.01 -1.83
N PRO A 427 2.08 15.97 -2.51
CA PRO A 427 3.34 15.72 -3.20
C PRO A 427 4.37 15.12 -2.24
N GLU A 428 4.95 13.99 -2.63
CA GLU A 428 6.25 13.57 -2.11
C GLU A 428 7.28 14.44 -2.87
N GLU A 429 8.04 15.29 -2.17
CA GLU A 429 9.15 16.08 -2.74
C GLU A 429 8.77 17.30 -3.62
N ASN A 430 7.64 17.97 -3.35
CA ASN A 430 7.18 19.20 -4.03
C ASN A 430 6.86 19.04 -5.54
N VAL A 431 6.75 17.81 -6.06
CA VAL A 431 6.32 17.54 -7.43
C VAL A 431 4.80 17.62 -7.53
N VAL A 432 4.28 18.74 -8.04
CA VAL A 432 2.83 19.01 -8.13
C VAL A 432 2.16 18.23 -9.27
N GLU A 433 2.89 17.91 -10.34
CA GLU A 433 2.37 17.23 -11.54
C GLU A 433 3.29 16.08 -11.97
N ASP A 434 2.71 14.89 -12.21
CA ASP A 434 3.45 13.71 -12.69
C ASP A 434 3.66 13.83 -14.20
N GLN A 435 4.91 13.83 -14.66
CA GLN A 435 5.27 13.94 -16.08
C GLN A 435 5.66 12.58 -16.68
N TRP A 436 5.12 12.28 -17.86
CA TRP A 436 5.30 10.99 -18.54
C TRP A 436 5.84 11.22 -19.95
N PRO A 437 7.06 10.79 -20.27
CA PRO A 437 7.63 11.01 -21.59
C PRO A 437 6.92 10.16 -22.66
N LEU A 438 6.73 10.74 -23.85
CA LEU A 438 6.21 10.02 -25.01
C LEU A 438 7.26 9.03 -25.57
N ALA A 439 6.82 7.93 -26.16
CA ALA A 439 7.73 6.98 -26.79
C ALA A 439 8.52 7.62 -27.95
N GLY A 440 9.82 7.35 -28.04
CA GLY A 440 10.73 7.97 -29.01
C GLY A 440 10.98 9.47 -28.81
N SER A 441 10.44 10.07 -27.75
CA SER A 441 10.56 11.50 -27.53
C SER A 441 11.95 11.97 -27.12
N LYS A 442 12.95 11.11 -26.92
CA LYS A 442 14.35 11.53 -26.73
C LYS A 442 15.22 11.27 -27.97
N ARG A 443 14.64 10.75 -29.05
CA ARG A 443 15.36 10.55 -30.31
C ARG A 443 15.35 11.81 -31.20
N PRO A 444 16.37 11.98 -32.06
CA PRO A 444 16.29 12.92 -33.17
C PRO A 444 15.15 12.52 -34.11
N PRO A 445 14.48 13.48 -34.79
CA PRO A 445 13.49 13.16 -35.81
C PRO A 445 14.12 12.26 -36.89
N GLU A 446 13.44 11.17 -37.22
CA GLU A 446 13.88 10.24 -38.27
C GLU A 446 13.92 11.00 -39.60
N PRO A 447 15.02 10.98 -40.37
CA PRO A 447 15.10 11.70 -41.63
C PRO A 447 14.01 11.18 -42.57
N ALA A 448 13.17 12.09 -43.08
CA ALA A 448 12.12 11.74 -44.02
C ALA A 448 12.74 10.96 -45.19
N ALA A 449 12.24 9.76 -45.46
CA ALA A 449 12.68 8.96 -46.59
C ALA A 449 12.45 9.77 -47.87
N ILE A 450 13.53 10.31 -48.44
CA ILE A 450 13.50 10.99 -49.72
C ILE A 450 13.12 9.91 -50.74
N SER A 451 11.84 9.91 -51.12
CA SER A 451 11.35 9.09 -52.23
C SER A 451 11.99 9.62 -53.50
N ILE A 452 13.16 9.08 -53.86
CA ILE A 452 13.78 9.31 -55.15
C ILE A 452 12.84 8.68 -56.18
N LYS A 453 11.98 9.50 -56.77
CA LYS A 453 11.28 9.17 -58.02
C LYS A 453 12.38 8.93 -59.05
N ARG A 454 12.60 7.67 -59.44
CA ARG A 454 13.34 7.36 -60.65
C ARG A 454 12.47 7.78 -61.84
N SER A 455 13.08 8.65 -62.65
CA SER A 455 12.56 9.27 -63.87
C SER A 455 12.06 8.27 -64.90
#